data_AF-A0MAQ9-F1
#
_entry.id   AF-A0MAQ9-F1
#
_cell.length_a   1.000
_cell.length_b   1.000
_cell.length_c   1.000
_cell.angle_alpha   90.00
_cell.angle_beta   90.00
_cell.angle_gamma   90.00
#
_symmetry.space_group_name_H-M   'P 1'
#
loop_
_entity.id
_entity.type
_entity.pdbx_description
1 polymer ?
#
loop_
_entity_poly.entity_id
_entity_poly.type
_entity_poly.pdbx_seq_one_letter_code
_entity_poly.pdbx_strand_id
1 'polypeptide(L)'
;QETCLDGFNSTELKNSMSKILAGTSQLSENALSMVTAFNDILKAFNIPLNIQSNPKRRLLAEDGYPTWMSGPDRKLLAKGGAGPRPNAVVSKNGGGQFKSIGAALKAYPKNHKGRYVIYVKAGVYDE
;
A
#
# COMPACT_ATOMS: atom_id res chain seq x y z
N GLN A 1 18.28 -7.03 -12.06
CA GLN A 1 17.71 -6.11 -13.08
C GLN A 1 17.68 -6.72 -14.48
N GLU A 2 18.06 -7.99 -14.67
CA GLU A 2 18.15 -8.60 -16.01
C GLU A 2 16.79 -8.91 -16.64
N THR A 3 15.75 -9.17 -15.84
CA THR A 3 14.41 -9.53 -16.33
C THR A 3 13.71 -8.45 -17.16
N CYS A 4 14.15 -7.19 -17.07
CA CYS A 4 13.56 -6.07 -17.82
C CYS A 4 14.26 -5.79 -19.16
N LEU A 5 15.48 -6.32 -19.37
CA LEU A 5 16.27 -6.12 -20.59
C LEU A 5 15.81 -7.01 -21.75
N ASP A 6 15.17 -8.15 -21.45
CA ASP A 6 14.71 -9.10 -22.47
C ASP A 6 13.46 -8.65 -23.23
N GLY A 7 12.80 -7.58 -22.81
CA GLY A 7 11.65 -6.99 -23.52
C GLY A 7 12.01 -6.16 -24.75
N PHE A 8 13.30 -5.91 -25.02
CA PHE A 8 13.75 -5.13 -26.18
C PHE A 8 14.09 -6.04 -27.36
N ASN A 9 13.35 -5.88 -28.46
CA ASN A 9 13.56 -6.65 -29.70
C ASN A 9 14.71 -6.12 -30.57
N SER A 10 15.19 -4.89 -30.35
CA SER A 10 16.34 -4.33 -31.06
C SER A 10 17.63 -4.55 -30.28
N THR A 11 18.61 -5.19 -30.93
CA THR A 11 19.93 -5.50 -30.36
C THR A 11 20.70 -4.25 -29.95
N GLU A 12 20.54 -3.15 -30.69
CA GLU A 12 21.21 -1.88 -30.39
C GLU A 12 20.67 -1.21 -29.12
N LEU A 13 19.35 -1.23 -28.94
CA LEU A 13 18.69 -0.73 -27.73
C LEU A 13 19.05 -1.60 -26.51
N LYS A 14 19.10 -2.93 -26.68
CA LYS A 14 19.50 -3.86 -25.62
C LYS A 14 20.94 -3.62 -25.16
N ASN A 15 21.87 -3.47 -26.10
CA ASN A 15 23.28 -3.18 -25.80
C ASN A 15 23.47 -1.82 -25.13
N SER A 16 22.74 -0.79 -25.59
CA SER A 16 22.79 0.55 -25.00
C SER A 16 22.23 0.57 -23.58
N MET A 17 21.08 -0.07 -23.37
CA MET A 17 20.45 -0.20 -22.05
C MET A 17 21.32 -1.02 -21.10
N SER A 18 21.96 -2.10 -21.57
CA SER A 18 22.90 -2.90 -20.77
C SER A 18 24.11 -2.09 -20.30
N LYS A 19 24.68 -1.23 -21.15
CA LYS A 19 25.79 -0.34 -20.77
C LYS A 19 25.37 0.68 -19.72
N ILE A 20 24.19 1.27 -19.88
CA ILE A 20 23.62 2.21 -18.91
C ILE A 20 23.42 1.50 -17.56
N LEU A 21 22.81 0.32 -17.57
CA LEU A 21 22.55 -0.44 -16.34
C LEU A 21 23.84 -0.83 -15.62
N ALA A 22 24.86 -1.30 -16.35
CA ALA A 22 26.17 -1.61 -15.79
C ALA A 22 26.81 -0.37 -15.12
N GLY A 23 26.78 0.78 -15.80
CA GLY A 23 27.26 2.05 -15.23
C GLY A 23 26.49 2.47 -13.97
N THR A 24 25.17 2.32 -13.97
CA THR A 24 24.35 2.64 -12.78
C THR A 24 24.57 1.66 -11.63
N SER A 25 24.78 0.37 -11.91
CA SER A 25 25.11 -0.64 -10.90
C SER A 25 26.42 -0.27 -10.22
N GLN A 26 27.44 0.04 -11.02
CA GLN A 26 28.76 0.40 -10.51
C GLN A 26 28.73 1.70 -9.68
N LEU A 27 27.97 2.71 -10.11
CA LEU A 27 27.76 3.92 -9.31
C LEU A 27 27.04 3.62 -7.99
N SER A 28 26.05 2.72 -7.99
CA SER A 28 25.32 2.34 -6.78
C SER A 28 26.18 1.54 -5.80
N GLU A 29 27.06 0.67 -6.31
CA GLU A 29 28.04 -0.09 -5.53
C GLU A 29 29.09 0.85 -4.90
N ASN A 30 29.61 1.80 -5.68
CA ASN A 30 30.53 2.83 -5.18
C ASN A 30 29.87 3.68 -4.09
N ALA A 31 28.62 4.12 -4.31
CA ALA A 31 27.86 4.88 -3.32
C ALA A 31 27.61 4.06 -2.04
N LEU A 32 27.25 2.79 -2.16
CA LEU A 32 27.06 1.89 -1.02
C LEU A 32 28.36 1.75 -0.23
N SER A 33 29.50 1.56 -0.91
CA SER A 33 30.82 1.47 -0.29
C SER A 33 31.20 2.75 0.48
N MET A 34 30.85 3.93 -0.05
CA MET A 34 31.07 5.20 0.64
C MET A 34 30.20 5.31 1.90
N VAL A 35 28.93 4.92 1.82
CA VAL A 35 28.00 4.94 2.97
C VAL A 35 28.45 3.96 4.06
N THR A 36 28.93 2.78 3.69
CA THR A 36 29.48 1.82 4.66
C THR A 36 30.74 2.36 5.34
N ALA A 37 31.66 2.95 4.58
CA ALA A 37 32.86 3.57 5.14
C ALA A 37 32.52 4.73 6.11
N PHE A 38 31.52 5.54 5.77
CA PHE A 38 31.03 6.62 6.63
C PHE A 38 30.39 6.08 7.92
N ASN A 39 29.64 4.98 7.84
CA ASN A 39 29.06 4.32 9.01
C ASN A 39 30.16 3.78 9.96
N ASP A 40 31.24 3.25 9.42
CA ASP A 40 32.36 2.75 10.23
C ASP A 40 33.12 3.87 10.95
N ILE A 41 33.28 5.03 10.29
CA ILE A 41 33.82 6.23 10.93
C ILE A 41 32.92 6.67 12.10
N LEU A 42 31.60 6.72 11.89
CA LEU A 42 30.66 7.14 12.93
C LEU A 42 30.65 6.20 14.14
N LYS A 43 30.81 4.89 13.92
CA LYS A 43 31.04 3.91 15.00
C LYS A 43 32.33 4.19 15.76
N ALA A 44 33.43 4.49 15.06
CA ALA A 44 34.72 4.79 15.69
C ALA A 44 34.66 6.04 16.58
N PHE A 45 33.81 7.01 16.26
CA PHE A 45 33.55 8.21 17.07
C PHE A 45 32.39 8.06 18.07
N ASN A 46 31.84 6.86 18.25
CA ASN A 46 30.72 6.58 19.15
C ASN A 46 29.46 7.44 18.89
N ILE A 47 29.27 7.93 17.65
CA ILE A 47 28.13 8.75 17.25
C ILE A 47 26.96 7.82 16.88
N PRO A 48 25.86 7.78 17.65
CA PRO A 48 24.75 6.88 17.38
C PRO A 48 23.98 7.36 16.14
N LEU A 49 24.14 6.65 15.02
CA LEU A 49 23.22 6.76 13.89
C LEU A 49 21.91 6.05 14.23
N ASN A 50 20.97 6.76 14.84
CA ASN A 50 19.58 6.31 14.89
C ASN A 50 18.91 6.58 13.53
N ILE A 51 19.37 5.88 12.48
CA ILE A 51 18.59 5.74 11.26
C ILE A 51 17.43 4.84 11.65
N GLN A 52 16.39 5.43 12.24
CA GLN A 52 15.06 4.86 12.19
C GLN A 52 14.67 4.85 10.71
N SER A 53 15.19 3.86 10.00
CA SER A 53 14.48 3.28 8.87
C SER A 53 13.16 2.82 9.47
N ASN A 54 12.21 3.72 9.58
CA ASN A 54 10.86 3.38 9.22
C ASN A 54 11.00 3.06 7.74
N PRO A 55 11.02 1.79 7.31
CA PRO A 55 10.83 1.51 5.92
C PRO A 55 9.37 1.88 5.66
N LYS A 56 9.09 3.16 5.41
CA LYS A 56 7.98 3.55 4.55
C LYS A 56 8.40 3.13 3.13
N ARG A 57 8.65 1.83 2.95
CA ARG A 57 8.56 1.15 1.67
C ARG A 57 7.10 1.34 1.30
N ARG A 58 6.81 2.45 0.62
CA ARG A 58 5.62 2.57 -0.20
C ARG A 58 5.84 1.60 -1.35
N LEU A 59 5.60 0.31 -1.08
CA LEU A 59 5.52 -0.69 -2.13
C LEU A 59 4.41 -0.17 -3.06
N LEU A 60 4.77 0.16 -4.30
CA LEU A 60 3.86 0.74 -5.29
C LEU A 60 2.88 -0.30 -5.88
N ALA A 61 2.63 -1.41 -5.19
CA ALA A 61 1.66 -2.40 -5.64
C ALA A 61 1.18 -3.29 -4.47
N GLU A 62 -0.15 -3.42 -4.39
CA GLU A 62 -0.93 -4.49 -3.74
C GLU A 62 -0.87 -4.63 -2.21
N ASP A 63 -1.21 -3.57 -1.48
CA ASP A 63 -1.73 -3.70 -0.12
C ASP A 63 -3.17 -4.25 -0.07
N GLY A 64 -3.69 -4.81 -1.17
CA GLY A 64 -5.02 -5.43 -1.27
C GLY A 64 -6.20 -4.46 -1.22
N TYR A 65 -5.94 -3.15 -1.18
CA TYR A 65 -6.97 -2.11 -1.08
C TYR A 65 -7.15 -1.34 -2.40
N PRO A 66 -8.39 -0.91 -2.72
CA PRO A 66 -8.65 -0.09 -3.90
C PRO A 66 -7.84 1.22 -3.92
N THR A 67 -7.41 1.65 -5.10
CA THR A 67 -6.58 2.86 -5.29
C THR A 67 -7.25 4.15 -4.81
N TRP A 68 -8.58 4.21 -4.86
CA TRP A 68 -9.37 5.36 -4.36
C TRP A 68 -9.46 5.43 -2.83
N MET A 69 -9.03 4.39 -2.10
CA MET A 69 -9.10 4.36 -0.65
C MET A 69 -7.88 5.06 -0.03
N SER A 70 -8.15 6.02 0.86
CA SER A 70 -7.09 6.80 1.52
C SER A 70 -6.29 5.96 2.53
N GLY A 71 -5.03 6.32 2.79
CA GLY A 71 -4.18 5.63 3.76
C GLY A 71 -4.79 5.50 5.18
N PRO A 72 -5.44 6.55 5.73
CA PRO A 72 -6.17 6.44 6.99
C PRO A 72 -7.31 5.42 6.99
N ASP A 73 -8.07 5.32 5.88
CA ASP A 73 -9.15 4.32 5.73
C ASP A 73 -8.59 2.90 5.73
N ARG A 74 -7.50 2.67 4.99
CA ARG A 74 -6.80 1.37 4.96
C ARG A 74 -6.32 0.95 6.35
N LYS A 75 -5.73 1.88 7.10
CA LYS A 75 -5.27 1.63 8.48
C LYS A 75 -6.43 1.27 9.42
N LEU A 76 -7.61 1.83 9.20
CA LEU A 76 -8.80 1.52 9.97
C LEU A 76 -9.32 0.10 9.70
N LEU A 77 -9.31 -0.33 8.43
CA LEU A 77 -9.74 -1.67 8.02
C LEU A 77 -8.73 -2.76 8.40
N ALA A 78 -7.42 -2.46 8.37
CA ALA A 78 -6.36 -3.39 8.75
C ALA A 78 -6.35 -3.72 10.25
N LYS A 79 -7.00 -2.91 11.09
CA LYS A 79 -7.11 -3.13 12.53
C LYS A 79 -8.20 -4.18 12.75
N GLY A 80 -7.85 -5.47 12.72
CA GLY A 80 -8.75 -6.65 12.76
C GLY A 80 -9.60 -6.83 14.03
N GLY A 81 -10.25 -5.77 14.52
CA GLY A 81 -11.21 -5.76 15.62
C GLY A 81 -12.58 -5.23 15.18
N ALA A 82 -13.43 -4.89 16.15
CA ALA A 82 -14.69 -4.19 15.88
C ALA A 82 -14.36 -2.84 15.22
N GLY A 83 -14.63 -2.73 13.92
CA GLY A 83 -14.40 -1.53 13.14
C GLY A 83 -15.15 -0.31 13.68
N PRO A 84 -15.13 0.83 12.96
CA PRO A 84 -15.92 2.00 13.36
C PRO A 84 -17.39 1.62 13.55
N ARG A 85 -18.06 2.27 14.52
CA ARG A 85 -19.48 2.06 14.78
C ARG A 85 -20.27 2.27 13.47
N PRO A 86 -21.05 1.28 13.01
CA PRO A 86 -21.78 1.39 11.76
C PRO A 86 -22.95 2.36 11.88
N ASN A 87 -23.24 3.07 10.78
CA ASN A 87 -24.44 3.88 10.61
C ASN A 87 -25.64 2.99 10.25
N ALA A 88 -25.41 1.97 9.42
CA ALA A 88 -26.41 1.01 8.99
C ALA A 88 -25.86 -0.42 9.06
N VAL A 89 -26.74 -1.38 9.35
CA VAL A 89 -26.41 -2.81 9.41
C VAL A 89 -27.29 -3.58 8.45
N VAL A 90 -26.67 -4.36 7.56
CA VAL A 90 -27.36 -5.25 6.63
C VAL A 90 -27.27 -6.68 7.14
N SER A 91 -28.41 -7.38 7.19
CA SER A 91 -28.52 -8.77 7.63
C SER A 91 -29.64 -9.48 6.89
N LYS A 92 -29.32 -10.55 6.15
CA LYS A 92 -30.33 -11.40 5.49
C LYS A 92 -31.24 -12.13 6.49
N ASN A 93 -30.66 -12.62 7.59
CA ASN A 93 -31.32 -13.51 8.56
C ASN A 93 -32.08 -12.76 9.67
N GLY A 94 -32.33 -11.45 9.51
CA GLY A 94 -32.89 -10.61 10.57
C GLY A 94 -31.82 -10.21 11.60
N GLY A 95 -32.07 -9.19 12.40
CA GLY A 95 -31.08 -8.62 13.31
C GLY A 95 -30.12 -7.59 12.68
N GLY A 96 -30.54 -7.00 11.55
CA GLY A 96 -29.96 -5.79 10.95
C GLY A 96 -31.09 -4.80 10.62
N GLN A 97 -30.72 -3.57 10.26
CA GLN A 97 -31.68 -2.54 9.83
C GLN A 97 -32.22 -2.81 8.43
N PHE A 98 -31.41 -3.41 7.56
CA PHE A 98 -31.75 -3.69 6.16
C PHE A 98 -31.52 -5.15 5.81
N LYS A 99 -32.32 -5.70 4.91
CA LYS A 99 -32.14 -7.04 4.36
C LYS A 99 -31.26 -7.08 3.11
N SER A 100 -31.16 -5.93 2.42
CA SER A 100 -30.40 -5.76 1.19
C SER A 100 -29.42 -4.59 1.27
N ILE A 101 -28.32 -4.70 0.53
CA ILE A 101 -27.28 -3.68 0.35
C ILE A 101 -27.87 -2.47 -0.36
N GLY A 102 -28.66 -2.67 -1.41
CA GLY A 102 -29.35 -1.60 -2.15
C GLY A 102 -30.30 -0.77 -1.29
N ALA A 103 -30.99 -1.39 -0.33
CA ALA A 103 -31.84 -0.66 0.62
C ALA A 103 -31.01 0.21 1.57
N ALA A 104 -29.87 -0.30 2.06
CA ALA A 104 -28.96 0.47 2.90
C ALA A 104 -28.34 1.67 2.15
N LEU A 105 -28.02 1.48 0.86
CA LEU A 105 -27.53 2.56 0.00
C LEU A 105 -28.61 3.65 -0.22
N LYS A 106 -29.87 3.24 -0.45
CA LYS A 106 -31.00 4.20 -0.59
C LYS A 106 -31.32 4.97 0.69
N ALA A 107 -31.04 4.38 1.85
CA ALA A 107 -31.22 5.02 3.15
C ALA A 107 -30.14 6.06 3.49
N TYR A 108 -29.15 6.25 2.62
CA TYR A 108 -28.10 7.25 2.82
C TYR A 108 -28.70 8.68 2.93
N PRO A 109 -28.43 9.42 4.02
CA PRO A 109 -29.02 10.73 4.24
C PRO A 109 -28.48 11.77 3.24
N LYS A 110 -29.40 12.54 2.65
CA LYS A 110 -29.03 13.69 1.80
C LYS A 110 -28.21 14.68 2.62
N ASN A 111 -27.11 15.18 2.06
CA ASN A 111 -26.16 16.11 2.68
C ASN A 111 -25.33 15.55 3.85
N HIS A 112 -25.19 14.23 3.97
CA HIS A 112 -24.29 13.65 4.97
C HIS A 112 -22.84 14.12 4.74
N LYS A 113 -22.17 14.56 5.81
CA LYS A 113 -20.78 14.99 5.77
C LYS A 113 -19.92 13.96 6.49
N GLY A 114 -18.85 13.53 5.82
CA GLY A 114 -17.90 12.56 6.35
C GLY A 114 -18.26 11.12 6.00
N ARG A 115 -17.58 10.17 6.66
CA ARG A 115 -17.69 8.74 6.36
C ARG A 115 -19.06 8.21 6.78
N TYR A 116 -19.66 7.37 5.93
CA TYR A 116 -20.87 6.61 6.24
C TYR A 116 -20.53 5.13 6.15
N VAL A 117 -20.67 4.41 7.27
CA VAL A 117 -20.22 3.02 7.41
C VAL A 117 -21.43 2.10 7.40
N ILE A 118 -21.49 1.22 6.41
CA ILE A 118 -22.50 0.16 6.30
C ILE A 118 -21.81 -1.15 6.70
N TYR A 119 -22.31 -1.82 7.74
CA TYR A 119 -21.82 -3.13 8.15
C TYR A 119 -22.69 -4.22 7.56
N VAL A 120 -22.12 -5.03 6.68
CA VAL A 120 -22.79 -6.16 6.04
C VAL A 120 -22.41 -7.43 6.78
N LYS A 121 -23.40 -8.08 7.44
CA LYS A 121 -23.18 -9.36 8.09
C LYS A 121 -22.90 -10.45 7.06
N ALA A 122 -22.17 -11.48 7.46
CA ALA A 122 -21.88 -12.63 6.61
C ALA A 122 -23.17 -13.23 6.02
N GLY A 123 -23.16 -13.47 4.72
CA GLY A 123 -24.29 -14.00 3.97
C GLY A 123 -24.13 -13.75 2.48
N VAL A 124 -24.88 -14.50 1.67
CA VAL A 124 -24.98 -14.27 0.22
C VAL A 124 -26.15 -13.32 -0.02
N TYR A 125 -25.87 -12.15 -0.57
CA TYR A 125 -26.85 -11.13 -0.91
C TYR A 125 -27.04 -11.14 -2.43
N ASP A 126 -28.19 -11.67 -2.87
CA ASP A 126 -28.61 -11.61 -4.26
C ASP A 126 -29.28 -10.25 -4.46
N GLU A 127 -28.50 -9.29 -4.96
CA GLU A 127 -28.88 -7.89 -5.19
C GLU A 127 -29.07 -7.58 -6.67
#